data_AF-A0AAJ1T188-F1
#
_entry.id   AF-A0AAJ1T188-F1
#
_cell.length_a   1.000
_cell.length_b   1.000
_cell.length_c   1.000
_cell.angle_alpha   90.00
_cell.angle_beta   90.00
_cell.angle_gamma   90.00
#
_symmetry.space_group_name_H-M   'P 1'
#
loop_
_entity.id
_entity.type
_entity.pdbx_description
1 polymer ?
#
loop_
_entity_poly.entity_id
_entity_poly.type
_entity_poly.pdbx_seq_one_letter_code
_entity_poly.pdbx_strand_id
1 'polypeptide(L)'
;MDQTQTVKRLTEKMVDYKRFAFTLIALSVFLYLGVVLPIDGRTDIKTYILMIGNILLLALSVIFFLASFMYKKRIQQFEENE
;
A
#
# COMPACT_ATOMS: atom_id res chain seq x y z
N MET A 1 -27.80 3.48 20.82
CA MET A 1 -26.34 3.71 20.85
C MET A 1 -25.73 2.73 19.86
N ASP A 2 -25.22 3.12 18.68
CA ASP A 2 -24.03 2.44 18.08
C ASP A 2 -23.62 2.87 16.65
N GLN A 3 -24.47 3.51 15.85
CA GLN A 3 -24.10 3.75 14.43
C GLN A 3 -22.92 4.73 14.27
N THR A 4 -22.92 5.85 15.01
CA THR A 4 -21.83 6.85 14.98
C THR A 4 -20.49 6.33 15.51
N GLN A 5 -20.48 5.35 16.42
CA GLN A 5 -19.23 4.73 16.89
C GLN A 5 -18.67 3.75 15.86
N THR A 6 -19.55 3.04 15.15
CA THR A 6 -19.16 2.08 14.11
C THR A 6 -18.51 2.80 12.92
N VAL A 7 -19.08 3.92 12.49
CA VAL A 7 -18.52 4.77 11.42
C VAL A 7 -17.15 5.36 11.83
N LYS A 8 -17.00 5.83 13.08
CA LYS A 8 -15.70 6.32 13.58
C LYS A 8 -14.61 5.24 13.54
N ARG A 9 -14.89 4.02 14.02
CA ARG A 9 -13.93 2.90 13.98
C ARG A 9 -13.56 2.47 12.56
N LEU A 10 -14.52 2.53 11.64
CA LEU A 10 -14.30 2.23 10.22
C LEU A 10 -13.38 3.27 9.56
N THR A 11 -13.57 4.55 9.88
CA THR A 11 -12.72 5.65 9.39
C THR A 11 -11.32 5.59 9.97
N GLU A 12 -11.15 5.30 11.27
CA GLU A 12 -9.81 5.09 11.85
C GLU A 12 -9.06 3.95 11.15
N LYS A 13 -9.73 2.79 10.95
CA LYS A 13 -9.14 1.68 10.20
C LYS A 13 -8.75 2.08 8.78
N MET A 14 -9.56 2.87 8.09
CA MET A 14 -9.24 3.35 6.74
C MET A 14 -7.98 4.23 6.73
N VAL A 15 -7.86 5.14 7.70
CA VAL A 15 -6.68 6.01 7.84
C VAL A 15 -5.42 5.18 8.05
N ASP A 16 -5.50 4.11 8.86
CA ASP A 16 -4.38 3.19 9.07
C ASP A 16 -3.98 2.46 7.78
N TYR A 17 -4.95 1.92 7.03
CA TYR A 17 -4.67 1.29 5.73
C TYR A 17 -4.04 2.27 4.74
N LYS A 18 -4.49 3.53 4.71
CA LYS A 18 -3.93 4.56 3.84
C LYS A 18 -2.49 4.91 4.24
N ARG A 19 -2.20 5.00 5.54
CA ARG A 19 -0.83 5.19 6.06
C ARG A 19 0.06 4.02 5.68
N PHE A 20 -0.43 2.79 5.86
CA PHE A 20 0.32 1.59 5.51
C PHE A 20 0.65 1.53 4.01
N ALA A 21 -0.32 1.87 3.15
CA ALA A 21 -0.11 1.94 1.72
C ALA A 21 0.91 3.03 1.33
N PHE A 22 0.86 4.21 1.98
CA PHE A 22 1.85 5.26 1.75
C PHE A 22 3.26 4.81 2.15
N THR A 23 3.42 4.14 3.30
CA THR A 23 4.70 3.59 3.75
C THR A 23 5.22 2.52 2.78
N LEU A 24 4.36 1.63 2.27
CA LEU A 24 4.74 0.61 1.28
C LEU A 24 5.20 1.23 -0.05
N ILE A 25 4.53 2.29 -0.52
CA ILE A 25 4.96 3.05 -1.71
C ILE A 25 6.32 3.69 -1.46
N ALA A 26 6.49 4.40 -0.34
CA ALA A 26 7.75 5.05 0.00
C ALA A 26 8.90 4.03 0.10
N LEU A 27 8.65 2.87 0.72
CA LEU A 27 9.60 1.76 0.81
C LEU A 27 9.95 1.19 -0.56
N SER A 28 8.98 1.03 -1.47
CA SER A 28 9.22 0.58 -2.84
C SER A 28 10.04 1.57 -3.65
N VAL A 29 9.77 2.88 -3.53
CA VAL A 29 10.61 3.93 -4.16
C VAL A 29 12.04 3.86 -3.61
N PHE A 30 12.21 3.68 -2.31
CA PHE A 30 13.52 3.55 -1.68
C PHE A 30 14.28 2.30 -2.14
N LEU A 31 13.59 1.15 -2.25
CA LEU A 31 14.17 -0.07 -2.83
C LEU A 31 14.55 0.11 -4.30
N TYR A 32 13.72 0.80 -5.08
CA TYR A 32 13.99 1.09 -6.49
C TYR A 32 15.27 1.92 -6.65
N LEU A 33 15.49 2.93 -5.81
CA LEU A 33 16.75 3.68 -5.78
C LEU A 33 17.95 2.76 -5.49
N GLY A 34 17.80 1.81 -4.57
CA GLY A 34 18.82 0.79 -4.28
C GLY A 34 19.08 -0.20 -5.42
N VAL A 35 18.13 -0.39 -6.35
CA VAL A 35 18.30 -1.16 -7.60
C VAL A 35 18.98 -0.33 -8.67
N VAL A 36 18.61 0.95 -8.79
CA VAL A 36 19.11 1.87 -9.82
C VAL A 36 20.57 2.25 -9.61
N LEU A 37 21.05 2.27 -8.36
CA LEU A 37 22.45 2.53 -8.04
C LEU A 37 23.34 1.36 -8.50
N PRO A 38 24.16 1.52 -9.55
CA PRO A 38 25.07 0.48 -9.98
C PRO A 38 26.17 0.37 -8.93
N ILE A 39 26.25 -0.78 -8.26
CA ILE A 39 27.36 -1.10 -7.36
C ILE A 39 28.28 -2.02 -8.13
N ASP A 40 29.50 -1.58 -8.41
CA ASP A 40 30.49 -2.39 -9.13
C ASP A 40 30.70 -3.74 -8.40
N GLY A 41 30.56 -4.84 -9.14
CA GLY A 41 30.69 -6.21 -8.62
C GLY A 41 29.38 -6.98 -8.42
N ARG A 42 28.22 -6.45 -8.83
CA ARG A 42 26.93 -7.15 -8.77
C ARG A 42 26.84 -8.23 -9.87
N THR A 43 26.87 -9.49 -9.48
CA THR A 43 26.49 -10.65 -10.32
C THR A 43 25.05 -10.46 -10.82
N ASP A 44 24.79 -10.69 -12.12
CA ASP A 44 23.48 -10.45 -12.79
C ASP A 44 22.27 -11.00 -12.02
N ILE A 45 22.45 -12.13 -11.33
CA ILE A 45 21.44 -12.81 -10.52
C ILE A 45 20.94 -11.94 -9.35
N LYS A 46 21.84 -11.21 -8.67
CA LYS A 46 21.47 -10.35 -7.52
C LYS A 46 20.62 -9.17 -7.99
N THR A 47 20.92 -8.63 -9.16
CA THR A 47 20.15 -7.55 -9.79
C THR A 47 18.75 -8.03 -10.17
N TYR A 48 18.65 -9.22 -10.77
CA TYR A 48 17.37 -9.82 -11.15
C TYR A 48 16.45 -10.08 -9.95
N ILE A 49 17.00 -10.61 -8.84
CA ILE A 49 16.25 -10.85 -7.59
C ILE A 49 15.72 -9.55 -7.00
N LEU A 50 16.55 -8.50 -6.97
CA LEU A 50 16.13 -7.20 -6.43
C LEU A 50 15.08 -6.53 -7.32
N MET A 51 15.19 -6.68 -8.65
CA MET A 51 14.21 -6.16 -9.61
C MET A 51 12.85 -6.85 -9.46
N ILE A 52 12.82 -8.19 -9.41
CA ILE A 52 11.60 -8.97 -9.17
C ILE A 52 11.01 -8.64 -7.79
N GLY A 53 11.86 -8.57 -6.76
CA GLY A 53 11.44 -8.21 -5.41
C GLY A 53 10.76 -6.84 -5.35
N ASN A 54 11.30 -5.85 -6.06
CA ASN A 54 10.69 -4.52 -6.13
C ASN A 54 9.35 -4.53 -6.89
N ILE A 55 9.23 -5.29 -7.98
CA ILE A 55 7.96 -5.45 -8.71
C ILE A 55 6.89 -6.09 -7.81
N LEU A 56 7.26 -7.13 -7.05
CA LEU A 56 6.38 -7.80 -6.10
C LEU A 56 5.93 -6.85 -4.98
N LEU A 57 6.85 -6.06 -4.42
CA LEU A 57 6.55 -5.07 -3.39
C LEU A 57 5.59 -3.99 -3.90
N LEU A 58 5.83 -3.51 -5.13
CA LEU A 58 4.98 -2.52 -5.80
C LEU A 58 3.58 -3.08 -6.05
N ALA A 59 3.48 -4.31 -6.57
CA ALA A 59 2.21 -4.98 -6.82
C ALA A 59 1.41 -5.18 -5.52
N LEU A 60 2.06 -5.63 -4.44
CA LEU A 60 1.46 -5.72 -3.11
C LEU A 60 0.93 -4.36 -2.64
N SER A 61 1.71 -3.30 -2.82
CA SER A 61 1.30 -1.95 -2.46
C SER A 61 0.04 -1.49 -3.21
N VAL A 62 -0.06 -1.79 -4.50
CA VAL A 62 -1.24 -1.46 -5.32
C VAL A 62 -2.47 -2.23 -4.87
N ILE A 63 -2.32 -3.52 -4.52
CA ILE A 63 -3.40 -4.35 -3.99
C ILE A 63 -3.93 -3.77 -2.67
N PHE A 64 -3.04 -3.38 -1.75
CA PHE A 64 -3.44 -2.74 -0.49
C PHE A 64 -4.14 -1.40 -0.70
N PHE A 65 -3.71 -0.62 -1.70
CA PHE A 65 -4.33 0.65 -2.05
C PHE A 65 -5.75 0.45 -2.60
N LEU A 66 -5.94 -0.54 -3.48
CA LEU A 66 -7.25 -0.94 -4.02
C LEU A 66 -8.19 -1.46 -2.91
N ALA A 67 -7.67 -2.27 -1.99
CA ALA A 67 -8.44 -2.75 -0.84
C ALA A 67 -8.93 -1.55 0.01
N SER A 68 -8.05 -0.61 0.35
CA SER A 68 -8.42 0.60 1.09
C SER A 68 -9.49 1.44 0.35
N PHE A 69 -9.36 1.58 -0.97
CA PHE A 69 -10.33 2.28 -1.79
C PHE A 69 -11.71 1.58 -1.80
N MET A 70 -11.73 0.25 -1.85
CA MET A 70 -12.96 -0.53 -1.78
C MET A 70 -13.67 -0.35 -0.43
N TYR A 71 -12.93 -0.35 0.68
CA TYR A 71 -13.48 -0.08 2.01
C TYR A 71 -14.05 1.34 2.13
N LYS A 72 -13.37 2.34 1.55
CA LYS A 72 -13.89 3.71 1.47
C LYS A 72 -15.20 3.80 0.70
N LYS A 73 -15.29 3.12 -0.44
CA LYS A 73 -16.50 3.09 -1.27
C LYS A 73 -17.67 2.42 -0.54
N ARG A 74 -17.41 1.38 0.26
CA ARG A 74 -18.44 0.76 1.10
C ARG A 74 -18.97 1.70 2.18
N ILE A 75 -18.11 2.43 2.89
CA ILE A 75 -18.53 3.37 3.94
C ILE A 75 -19.39 4.49 3.37
N GLN A 76 -19.03 5.03 2.21
CA GLN A 76 -19.81 6.06 1.53
C GLN A 76 -21.22 5.58 1.14
N GLN A 77 -21.36 4.31 0.73
CA GLN A 77 -22.68 3.74 0.47
C GLN A 77 -23.52 3.56 1.75
N PHE A 78 -22.91 3.38 2.92
CA PHE A 78 -23.67 3.34 4.17
C PHE A 78 -24.13 4.74 4.61
N GLU A 79 -23.36 5.79 4.34
CA GLU A 79 -23.77 7.19 4.60
C GLU A 79 -24.82 7.72 3.61
N GLU A 80 -24.85 7.22 2.37
CA GLU A 80 -25.77 7.70 1.32
C GLU A 80 -27.14 6.97 1.33
N ASN A 81 -27.26 5.85 2.06
CA ASN A 81 -28.52 5.13 2.26
C ASN A 81 -29.22 5.48 3.61
N GLU A 82 -28.77 6.55 4.27
CA GLU A 82 -29.44 7.21 5.41
C GLU A 82 -30.16 8.48 4.91
#